data_AF-A0A6I1JZX3-F1
#
_entry.id   AF-A0A6I1JZX3-F1
#
_cell.length_a   1.000
_cell.length_b   1.000
_cell.length_c   1.000
_cell.angle_alpha   90.00
_cell.angle_beta   90.00
_cell.angle_gamma   90.00
#
_symmetry.space_group_name_H-M   'P 1'
#
loop_
_entity.id
_entity.type
_entity.pdbx_description
1 polymer ?
#
loop_
_entity_poly.entity_id
_entity_poly.type
_entity_poly.pdbx_seq_one_letter_code
_entity_poly.pdbx_strand_id
1 'polypeptide(L)'
;MKDKPRASGILSLFRLLVCGLAGLLPAFAADTEYRLVRIEPAGQSVRVRLPLTDVTGKVRPKQRTPDGYGEPLAPTKTALGATHYLEWQIGYDTREADAPNVVKEIQFTRRGEPKFGAELSKLLVDALRLGIISTNDLLRERDRLAKLAEATLEEREGITTERTPLDPRGGALPDGFTRWTQKVPQFLRETEHGWIQIQLKPRQRGVGNQAMVYVCLPMAQALTADGKPRAPGPARTKETVFYDFNRANAGFLLDIVRAFALASKQHNEDMGQILGKILATAPARKP
;
A
#
# COMPACT_ATOMS: atom_id res chain seq x y z
N MET A 1 -49.86 -52.88 17.79
CA MET A 1 -49.06 -53.78 18.66
C MET A 1 -48.16 -52.93 19.56
N LYS A 2 -48.41 -53.03 20.87
CA LYS A 2 -47.53 -52.84 22.03
C LYS A 2 -46.67 -51.57 22.19
N ASP A 3 -47.07 -50.80 23.21
CA ASP A 3 -46.30 -50.29 24.36
C ASP A 3 -45.11 -49.31 24.21
N LYS A 4 -45.28 -48.19 24.93
CA LYS A 4 -44.32 -47.20 25.48
C LYS A 4 -43.31 -47.89 26.46
N PRO A 5 -42.14 -47.31 26.83
CA PRO A 5 -42.05 -46.00 27.53
C PRO A 5 -40.74 -45.16 27.39
N ARG A 6 -40.75 -44.01 28.09
CA ARG A 6 -39.65 -43.03 28.35
C ARG A 6 -38.66 -43.52 29.42
N ALA A 7 -37.40 -43.04 29.36
CA ALA A 7 -36.52 -42.60 30.48
C ALA A 7 -35.14 -42.17 29.89
N SER A 8 -34.61 -40.95 30.07
CA SER A 8 -33.93 -40.35 31.25
C SER A 8 -32.40 -40.54 31.28
N GLY A 9 -31.65 -39.42 31.12
CA GLY A 9 -30.50 -39.00 31.95
C GLY A 9 -29.11 -39.66 31.80
N ILE A 10 -28.11 -38.89 31.34
CA ILE A 10 -26.66 -38.94 31.71
C ILE A 10 -26.11 -37.51 31.49
N LEU A 11 -25.98 -36.65 32.52
CA LEU A 11 -24.88 -36.45 33.48
C LEU A 11 -23.48 -36.12 32.89
N SER A 12 -23.12 -34.85 33.07
CA SER A 12 -21.80 -34.22 33.28
C SER A 12 -20.59 -35.14 33.56
N LEU A 13 -19.47 -34.90 32.86
CA LEU A 13 -18.12 -34.67 33.43
C LEU A 13 -17.09 -34.65 32.28
N PHE A 14 -16.37 -33.53 32.08
CA PHE A 14 -14.93 -33.57 31.76
C PHE A 14 -14.35 -32.15 31.94
N ARG A 15 -13.92 -31.87 33.18
CA ARG A 15 -12.89 -30.89 33.50
C ARG A 15 -11.58 -31.68 33.66
N LEU A 16 -10.57 -31.36 32.85
CA LEU A 16 -9.15 -31.53 33.15
C LEU A 16 -8.48 -30.29 32.54
N LEU A 17 -8.25 -29.22 33.30
CA LEU A 17 -7.02 -28.97 34.06
C LEU A 17 -5.75 -29.38 33.31
N VAL A 18 -5.19 -28.46 32.53
CA VAL A 18 -3.74 -28.35 32.35
C VAL A 18 -3.36 -26.91 32.70
N CYS A 19 -2.96 -26.72 33.96
CA CYS A 19 -2.09 -25.63 34.35
C CYS A 19 -0.69 -25.89 33.80
N GLY A 20 -0.02 -24.84 33.36
CA GLY A 20 1.44 -24.80 33.27
C GLY A 20 2.00 -24.73 31.85
N LEU A 21 2.06 -23.52 31.29
CA LEU A 21 3.17 -23.04 30.45
C LEU A 21 3.01 -21.52 30.24
N ALA A 22 3.16 -20.78 31.35
CA ALA A 22 3.57 -19.39 31.28
C ALA A 22 5.06 -19.39 30.90
N GLY A 23 5.37 -19.03 29.66
CA GLY A 23 6.74 -18.85 29.18
C GLY A 23 7.04 -19.68 27.95
N LEU A 24 6.78 -19.11 26.76
CA LEU A 24 7.50 -19.32 25.49
C LEU A 24 6.72 -18.67 24.32
N LEU A 25 6.60 -17.34 24.33
CA LEU A 25 6.34 -16.58 23.11
C LEU A 25 7.23 -15.33 23.08
N PRO A 26 8.49 -15.46 22.61
CA PRO A 26 9.08 -14.34 21.87
C PRO A 26 10.03 -14.77 20.72
N ALA A 27 9.77 -15.87 20.00
CA ALA A 27 10.63 -16.28 18.87
C ALA A 27 9.99 -16.14 17.48
N PHE A 28 8.69 -16.41 17.32
CA PHE A 28 8.02 -16.31 16.01
C PHE A 28 7.67 -14.88 15.59
N ALA A 29 7.49 -13.96 16.56
CA ALA A 29 7.15 -12.56 16.26
C ALA A 29 8.33 -11.77 15.66
N ALA A 30 9.56 -12.07 16.08
CA ALA A 30 10.76 -11.38 15.60
C ALA A 30 11.06 -11.67 14.12
N ASP A 31 10.70 -12.86 13.62
CA ASP A 31 11.13 -13.30 12.29
C ASP A 31 10.35 -12.67 11.12
N THR A 32 9.26 -11.96 11.41
CA THR A 32 8.39 -11.33 10.39
C THR A 32 8.55 -9.81 10.33
N GLU A 33 9.31 -9.20 11.24
CA GLU A 33 9.42 -7.75 11.31
C GLU A 33 10.02 -7.11 10.03
N TYR A 34 10.94 -7.83 9.37
CA TYR A 34 11.55 -7.35 8.14
C TYR A 34 10.50 -7.08 7.03
N ARG A 35 9.39 -7.84 7.03
CA ARG A 35 8.27 -7.72 6.07
C ARG A 35 7.43 -6.45 6.28
N LEU A 36 7.52 -5.84 7.47
CA LEU A 36 6.77 -4.63 7.78
C LEU A 36 7.47 -3.42 7.19
N VAL A 37 6.66 -2.53 6.62
CA VAL A 37 7.09 -1.16 6.31
C VAL A 37 7.21 -0.39 7.61
N ARG A 38 8.31 0.35 7.80
CA ARG A 38 8.49 1.26 8.94
C ARG A 38 8.72 2.67 8.41
N ILE A 39 8.09 3.64 9.06
CA ILE A 39 8.20 5.06 8.73
C ILE A 39 8.66 5.77 9.97
N GLU A 40 9.78 6.49 9.91
CA GLU A 40 10.39 7.13 11.06
C GLU A 40 11.05 8.46 10.66
N PRO A 41 10.99 9.51 11.49
CA PRO A 41 11.82 10.69 11.31
C PRO A 41 13.32 10.33 11.33
N ALA A 42 14.10 10.87 10.39
CA ALA A 42 15.54 10.67 10.29
C ALA A 42 16.24 11.99 9.93
N GLY A 43 16.65 12.76 10.93
CA GLY A 43 17.25 14.08 10.70
C GLY A 43 16.26 15.04 10.03
N GLN A 44 16.53 15.42 8.78
CA GLN A 44 15.68 16.31 7.98
C GLN A 44 14.82 15.57 6.94
N SER A 45 14.72 14.24 7.04
CA SER A 45 13.85 13.40 6.22
C SER A 45 12.86 12.60 7.07
N VAL A 46 11.79 12.13 6.42
CA VAL A 46 11.02 10.97 6.89
C VAL A 46 11.54 9.76 6.14
N ARG A 47 12.16 8.83 6.86
CA ARG A 47 12.75 7.61 6.29
C ARG A 47 11.74 6.47 6.29
N VAL A 48 11.68 5.75 5.18
CA VAL A 48 10.84 4.57 5.01
C VAL A 48 11.72 3.34 4.81
N ARG A 49 11.60 2.36 5.72
CA ARG A 49 12.16 1.02 5.56
C ARG A 49 11.18 0.13 4.82
N LEU A 50 11.63 -0.51 3.74
CA LEU A 50 10.82 -1.39 2.89
C LEU A 50 11.48 -2.79 2.79
N PRO A 51 10.71 -3.89 2.85
CA PRO A 51 11.25 -5.22 2.57
C PRO A 51 11.64 -5.34 1.09
N LEU A 52 12.83 -5.89 0.83
CA LEU A 52 13.30 -6.16 -0.53
C LEU A 52 13.01 -7.60 -0.96
N THR A 53 13.02 -8.55 -0.02
CA THR A 53 12.90 -9.98 -0.33
C THR A 53 11.54 -10.61 -0.04
N ASP A 54 10.56 -9.84 0.44
CA ASP A 54 9.17 -10.32 0.52
C ASP A 54 8.44 -10.02 -0.78
N VAL A 55 8.23 -11.05 -1.61
CA VAL A 55 7.59 -10.90 -2.94
C VAL A 55 6.06 -11.03 -2.89
N THR A 56 5.50 -11.40 -1.73
CA THR A 56 4.05 -11.65 -1.57
C THR A 56 3.31 -10.51 -0.88
N GLY A 57 4.04 -9.68 -0.13
CA GLY A 57 3.49 -8.54 0.59
C GLY A 57 3.04 -7.38 -0.29
N LYS A 58 2.83 -6.23 0.36
CA LYS A 58 2.42 -4.97 -0.26
C LYS A 58 3.55 -4.24 -1.00
N VAL A 59 4.80 -4.62 -0.74
CA VAL A 59 5.99 -4.10 -1.41
C VAL A 59 6.56 -5.23 -2.24
N ARG A 60 6.80 -4.99 -3.53
CA ARG A 60 7.24 -6.04 -4.46
C ARG A 60 8.36 -5.51 -5.35
N PRO A 61 9.50 -6.20 -5.44
CA PRO A 61 10.53 -5.85 -6.40
C PRO A 61 10.07 -6.21 -7.81
N LYS A 62 10.32 -5.30 -8.75
CA LYS A 62 9.94 -5.44 -10.16
C LYS A 62 11.04 -4.92 -11.07
N GLN A 63 11.03 -5.42 -12.30
CA GLN A 63 11.83 -4.90 -13.40
C GLN A 63 10.89 -4.12 -14.33
N ARG A 64 11.29 -2.91 -14.70
CA ARG A 64 10.55 -2.10 -15.66
C ARG A 64 10.95 -2.49 -17.07
N THR A 65 9.99 -2.90 -17.88
CA THR A 65 10.18 -3.20 -19.30
C THR A 65 10.14 -1.90 -20.13
N PRO A 66 10.63 -1.92 -21.39
CA PRO A 66 10.65 -0.72 -22.25
C PRO A 66 9.27 -0.08 -22.50
N ASP A 67 8.21 -0.89 -22.52
CA ASP A 67 6.81 -0.45 -22.65
C ASP A 67 6.19 0.03 -21.32
N GLY A 68 6.97 0.04 -20.24
CA GLY A 68 6.56 0.56 -18.93
C GLY A 68 5.86 -0.45 -18.02
N TYR A 69 5.74 -1.72 -18.45
CA TYR A 69 5.21 -2.78 -17.61
C TYR A 69 6.20 -3.17 -16.49
N GLY A 70 5.65 -3.65 -15.37
CA GLY A 70 6.40 -4.05 -14.19
C GLY A 70 6.41 -5.55 -14.02
N GLU A 71 7.45 -6.22 -14.50
CA GLU A 71 7.61 -7.67 -14.39
C GLU A 71 8.04 -8.07 -12.98
N PRO A 72 7.33 -9.02 -12.32
CA PRO A 72 7.77 -9.61 -11.06
C PRO A 72 9.11 -10.33 -11.22
N LEU A 73 9.93 -10.30 -10.17
CA LEU A 73 11.23 -10.97 -10.18
C LEU A 73 11.57 -11.61 -8.83
N ALA A 74 12.58 -12.48 -8.84
CA ALA A 74 13.15 -13.08 -7.64
C ALA A 74 14.39 -12.27 -7.19
N PRO A 75 14.28 -11.42 -6.15
CA PRO A 75 15.31 -10.43 -5.82
C PRO A 75 16.63 -11.07 -5.37
N THR A 76 16.59 -12.27 -4.80
CA THR A 76 17.79 -13.02 -4.36
C THR A 76 18.52 -13.71 -5.52
N LYS A 77 17.91 -13.79 -6.70
CA LYS A 77 18.47 -14.44 -7.90
C LYS A 77 18.76 -13.45 -9.04
N THR A 78 18.20 -12.25 -8.97
CA THR A 78 18.36 -11.20 -9.99
C THR A 78 19.33 -10.13 -9.51
N ALA A 79 20.29 -9.73 -10.34
CA ALA A 79 21.14 -8.58 -10.05
C ALA A 79 20.34 -7.28 -10.17
N LEU A 80 19.95 -6.70 -9.03
CA LEU A 80 19.14 -5.48 -8.98
C LEU A 80 19.98 -4.25 -9.34
N GLY A 81 19.41 -3.35 -10.13
CA GLY A 81 20.11 -2.19 -10.72
C GLY A 81 19.14 -1.15 -11.30
N ALA A 82 19.58 -0.37 -12.29
CA ALA A 82 18.87 0.83 -12.75
C ALA A 82 17.45 0.59 -13.31
N THR A 83 17.19 -0.57 -13.93
CA THR A 83 15.86 -0.93 -14.48
C THR A 83 14.92 -1.53 -13.43
N HIS A 84 15.38 -1.65 -12.18
CA HIS A 84 14.63 -2.31 -11.11
C HIS A 84 14.08 -1.28 -10.13
N TYR A 85 12.95 -1.61 -9.52
CA TYR A 85 12.27 -0.74 -8.57
C TYR A 85 11.47 -1.55 -7.54
N LEU A 86 11.05 -0.89 -6.47
CA LEU A 86 10.06 -1.41 -5.54
C LEU A 86 8.69 -0.82 -5.86
N GLU A 87 7.73 -1.67 -6.17
CA GLU A 87 6.31 -1.31 -6.22
C GLU A 87 5.73 -1.42 -4.81
N TRP A 88 5.41 -0.30 -4.18
CA TRP A 88 4.75 -0.25 -2.87
C TRP A 88 3.28 0.12 -3.03
N GLN A 89 2.41 -0.84 -2.77
CA GLN A 89 0.97 -0.63 -2.58
C GLN A 89 0.73 0.03 -1.23
N ILE A 90 1.02 1.33 -1.16
CA ILE A 90 0.86 2.16 0.03
C ILE A 90 -0.62 2.27 0.42
N GLY A 91 -0.92 2.28 1.72
CA GLY A 91 -2.19 2.69 2.28
C GLY A 91 -2.13 4.07 2.93
N TYR A 92 -3.27 4.54 3.42
CA TYR A 92 -3.36 5.79 4.19
C TYR A 92 -4.13 5.64 5.50
N ASP A 93 -4.83 4.52 5.69
CA ASP A 93 -5.59 4.21 6.89
C ASP A 93 -5.48 2.72 7.26
N THR A 94 -5.94 2.41 8.47
CA THR A 94 -6.16 1.05 8.95
C THR A 94 -7.34 1.01 9.93
N ARG A 95 -7.90 -0.18 10.17
CA ARG A 95 -8.86 -0.43 11.26
C ARG A 95 -8.16 -0.76 12.59
N GLU A 96 -6.89 -1.15 12.52
CA GLU A 96 -6.12 -1.64 13.66
C GLU A 96 -5.36 -0.49 14.32
N ALA A 97 -5.84 -0.02 15.48
CA ALA A 97 -5.26 1.14 16.18
C ALA A 97 -3.79 0.93 16.62
N ASP A 98 -3.36 -0.32 16.78
CA ASP A 98 -2.02 -0.68 17.25
C ASP A 98 -1.15 -1.27 16.14
N ALA A 99 -1.58 -1.17 14.88
CA ALA A 99 -0.77 -1.56 13.74
C ALA A 99 0.48 -0.66 13.58
N PRO A 100 1.53 -1.14 12.88
CA PRO A 100 2.66 -0.32 12.49
C PRO A 100 2.24 0.99 11.81
N ASN A 101 2.97 2.06 12.10
CA ASN A 101 2.83 3.36 11.44
C ASN A 101 1.48 4.07 11.66
N VAL A 102 0.70 3.69 12.67
CA VAL A 102 -0.55 4.36 13.01
C VAL A 102 -0.30 5.72 13.67
N VAL A 103 -1.12 6.70 13.30
CA VAL A 103 -1.22 8.01 13.95
C VAL A 103 -2.63 8.13 14.54
N LYS A 104 -2.76 7.87 15.83
CA LYS A 104 -4.06 7.76 16.53
C LYS A 104 -4.86 9.06 16.52
N GLU A 105 -4.17 10.19 16.43
CA GLU A 105 -4.75 11.54 16.33
C GLU A 105 -5.50 11.76 15.01
N ILE A 106 -5.15 10.99 13.97
CA ILE A 106 -5.83 11.01 12.67
C ILE A 106 -6.90 9.92 12.68
N GLN A 107 -8.00 10.17 13.40
CA GLN A 107 -9.14 9.27 13.44
C GLN A 107 -10.34 9.86 12.69
N PHE A 108 -11.00 9.03 11.88
CA PHE A 108 -12.21 9.39 11.13
C PHE A 108 -13.12 8.18 10.92
N THR A 109 -14.34 8.41 10.43
CA THR A 109 -15.35 7.36 10.22
C THR A 109 -15.59 7.16 8.74
N ARG A 110 -15.46 5.91 8.27
CA ARG A 110 -15.81 5.53 6.89
C ARG A 110 -16.87 4.44 6.93
N ARG A 111 -18.05 4.74 6.36
CA ARG A 111 -19.19 3.79 6.31
C ARG A 111 -19.55 3.21 7.69
N GLY A 112 -19.56 4.06 8.71
CA GLY A 112 -19.89 3.68 10.09
C GLY A 112 -18.77 3.00 10.88
N GLU A 113 -17.60 2.75 10.28
CA GLU A 113 -16.47 2.14 10.97
C GLU A 113 -15.36 3.15 11.28
N PRO A 114 -14.71 3.06 12.46
CA PRO A 114 -13.54 3.88 12.76
C PRO A 114 -12.34 3.48 11.88
N LYS A 115 -11.61 4.50 11.45
CA LYS A 115 -10.35 4.40 10.71
C LYS A 115 -9.30 5.25 11.40
N PHE A 116 -8.07 4.74 11.42
CA PHE A 116 -6.91 5.43 11.94
C PHE A 116 -5.92 5.69 10.80
N GLY A 117 -5.36 6.89 10.75
CA GLY A 117 -4.34 7.23 9.77
C GLY A 117 -3.13 6.30 9.91
N ALA A 118 -2.66 5.77 8.80
CA ALA A 118 -1.49 4.91 8.72
C ALA A 118 -0.68 5.21 7.46
N GLU A 119 0.56 4.74 7.41
CA GLU A 119 1.44 4.85 6.23
C GLU A 119 1.52 6.27 5.63
N LEU A 120 0.80 6.57 4.55
CA LEU A 120 0.79 7.93 3.96
C LEU A 120 0.39 8.99 4.99
N SER A 121 -0.61 8.72 5.84
CA SER A 121 -1.00 9.66 6.90
C SER A 121 0.16 9.95 7.86
N LYS A 122 0.95 8.93 8.20
CA LYS A 122 2.14 9.09 9.03
C LYS A 122 3.24 9.87 8.32
N LEU A 123 3.49 9.57 7.03
CA LEU A 123 4.42 10.34 6.21
C LEU A 123 4.09 11.82 6.23
N LEU A 124 2.82 12.18 6.04
CA LEU A 124 2.37 13.58 6.02
C LEU A 124 2.54 14.26 7.39
N VAL A 125 2.18 13.57 8.48
CA VAL A 125 2.32 14.10 9.84
C VAL A 125 3.79 14.35 10.18
N ASP A 126 4.66 13.37 9.93
CA ASP A 126 6.09 13.50 10.22
C ASP A 126 6.75 14.52 9.28
N ALA A 127 6.35 14.58 8.01
CA ALA A 127 6.84 15.58 7.05
C ALA A 127 6.44 17.00 7.44
N LEU A 128 5.22 17.20 7.95
CA LEU A 128 4.77 18.50 8.45
C LEU A 128 5.58 18.92 9.70
N ARG A 129 5.78 17.98 10.64
CA ARG A 129 6.56 18.24 11.88
C ARG A 129 8.01 18.61 11.58
N LEU A 130 8.61 17.99 10.57
CA LEU A 130 9.97 18.29 10.11
C LEU A 130 10.06 19.51 9.18
N GLY A 131 8.93 20.12 8.81
CA GLY A 131 8.91 21.24 7.86
C GLY A 131 9.40 20.87 6.45
N ILE A 132 9.21 19.60 6.07
CA ILE A 132 9.39 19.09 4.70
C ILE A 132 8.23 19.56 3.82
N ILE A 133 7.02 19.52 4.37
CA ILE A 133 5.83 20.18 3.83
C ILE A 133 5.33 21.20 4.86
N SER A 134 4.69 22.26 4.38
CA SER A 134 4.12 23.30 5.23
C SER A 134 2.61 23.16 5.38
N THR A 135 2.04 23.83 6.39
CA THR A 135 0.58 23.99 6.54
C THR A 135 -0.05 24.58 5.27
N ASN A 136 0.64 25.52 4.60
CA ASN A 136 0.16 26.11 3.35
C ASN A 136 0.16 25.11 2.20
N ASP A 137 1.10 24.16 2.16
CA ASP A 137 1.07 23.08 1.18
C ASP A 137 -0.18 22.21 1.38
N LEU A 138 -0.46 21.82 2.62
CA LEU A 138 -1.64 20.99 2.93
C LEU A 138 -2.97 21.71 2.67
N LEU A 139 -3.05 23.01 2.97
CA LEU A 139 -4.23 23.82 2.64
C LEU A 139 -4.46 23.88 1.13
N ARG A 140 -3.40 24.15 0.35
CA ARG A 140 -3.48 24.14 -1.11
C ARG A 140 -3.86 22.79 -1.67
N GLU A 141 -3.32 21.69 -1.13
CA GLU A 141 -3.71 20.35 -1.56
C GLU A 141 -5.18 20.08 -1.26
N ARG A 142 -5.67 20.41 -0.07
CA ARG A 142 -7.09 20.25 0.27
C ARG A 142 -8.01 20.98 -0.71
N ASP A 143 -7.67 22.22 -1.06
CA ASP A 143 -8.45 23.00 -2.03
C ASP A 143 -8.37 22.42 -3.46
N ARG A 144 -7.25 21.76 -3.81
CA ARG A 144 -7.13 20.99 -5.05
C ARG A 144 -7.98 19.73 -5.04
N LEU A 145 -8.04 19.00 -3.92
CA LEU A 145 -8.81 17.75 -3.82
C LEU A 145 -10.30 17.98 -4.12
N ALA A 146 -10.86 19.09 -3.63
CA ALA A 146 -12.24 19.49 -3.90
C ALA A 146 -12.53 19.63 -5.41
N LYS A 147 -11.54 20.09 -6.21
CA LYS A 147 -11.65 20.21 -7.67
C LYS A 147 -11.51 18.87 -8.40
N LEU A 148 -10.90 17.88 -7.76
CA LEU A 148 -10.68 16.55 -8.33
C LEU A 148 -11.86 15.60 -8.12
N ALA A 149 -12.82 15.93 -7.25
CA ALA A 149 -13.91 15.02 -6.86
C ALA A 149 -14.72 14.48 -8.07
N GLU A 150 -14.93 15.30 -9.10
CA GLU A 150 -15.66 14.90 -10.32
C GLU A 150 -14.76 14.28 -11.40
N ALA A 151 -13.45 14.27 -11.22
CA ALA A 151 -12.48 13.72 -12.17
C ALA A 151 -12.02 12.29 -11.82
N THR A 152 -12.62 11.68 -10.80
CA THR A 152 -12.19 10.41 -10.21
C THR A 152 -12.25 9.21 -11.16
N LEU A 153 -11.25 8.34 -11.07
CA LEU A 153 -10.98 7.32 -12.09
C LEU A 153 -11.85 6.08 -11.94
N GLU A 154 -12.09 5.61 -10.73
CA GLU A 154 -12.94 4.42 -10.50
C GLU A 154 -14.36 4.60 -11.06
N GLU A 155 -14.87 5.83 -11.04
CA GLU A 155 -16.20 6.19 -11.51
C GLU A 155 -16.26 6.47 -13.02
N ARG A 156 -15.15 6.91 -13.62
CA ARG A 156 -15.11 7.34 -15.04
C ARG A 156 -14.53 6.31 -15.98
N GLU A 157 -13.68 5.43 -15.47
CA GLU A 157 -12.89 4.50 -16.26
C GLU A 157 -13.39 3.07 -16.10
N GLY A 158 -13.27 2.28 -17.16
CA GLY A 158 -13.76 0.91 -17.23
C GLY A 158 -12.67 -0.07 -17.64
N ILE A 159 -12.81 -1.31 -17.18
CA ILE A 159 -12.08 -2.44 -17.76
C ILE A 159 -12.89 -2.90 -18.97
N THR A 160 -12.27 -2.90 -20.14
CA THR A 160 -12.91 -3.32 -21.39
C THR A 160 -12.36 -4.66 -21.87
N THR A 161 -13.18 -5.39 -22.62
CA THR A 161 -12.80 -6.70 -23.16
C THR A 161 -13.19 -6.73 -24.64
N GLU A 162 -12.26 -7.12 -25.49
CA GLU A 162 -12.48 -7.19 -26.94
C GLU A 162 -11.98 -8.53 -27.50
N ARG A 163 -12.66 -9.02 -28.54
CA ARG A 163 -12.24 -10.23 -29.24
C ARG A 163 -11.01 -9.87 -30.08
N THR A 164 -9.94 -10.66 -29.99
CA THR A 164 -8.67 -10.32 -30.65
C THR A 164 -8.18 -11.49 -31.51
N PRO A 165 -7.93 -11.29 -32.82
CA PRO A 165 -7.47 -12.37 -33.70
C PRO A 165 -6.09 -12.86 -33.29
N LEU A 166 -5.78 -14.16 -33.41
CA LEU A 166 -4.48 -14.72 -33.04
C LEU A 166 -3.35 -14.12 -33.87
N ASP A 167 -2.15 -14.06 -33.30
CA ASP A 167 -0.94 -13.76 -34.07
C ASP A 167 -0.79 -14.85 -35.16
N PRO A 168 -0.55 -14.49 -36.44
CA PRO A 168 -0.22 -15.44 -37.49
C PRO A 168 0.92 -16.43 -37.11
N ARG A 169 1.83 -16.02 -36.21
CA ARG A 169 2.94 -16.85 -35.70
C ARG A 169 2.56 -17.79 -34.57
N GLY A 170 1.40 -17.63 -33.94
CA GLY A 170 0.97 -18.34 -32.73
C GLY A 170 0.24 -19.66 -32.96
N GLY A 171 0.05 -20.07 -34.22
CA GLY A 171 -0.77 -21.23 -34.57
C GLY A 171 -2.27 -21.02 -34.33
N ALA A 172 -3.08 -22.04 -34.64
CA ALA A 172 -4.50 -22.04 -34.34
C ALA A 172 -4.73 -22.41 -32.85
N LEU A 173 -5.75 -21.82 -32.23
CA LEU A 173 -6.25 -22.32 -30.95
C LEU A 173 -6.90 -23.70 -31.15
N PRO A 174 -6.90 -24.57 -30.14
CA PRO A 174 -7.70 -25.80 -30.16
C PRO A 174 -9.18 -25.50 -30.45
N ASP A 175 -9.87 -26.44 -31.09
CA ASP A 175 -11.26 -26.28 -31.50
C ASP A 175 -12.16 -25.83 -30.34
N GLY A 176 -13.02 -24.86 -30.63
CA GLY A 176 -14.00 -24.31 -29.68
C GLY A 176 -13.49 -23.14 -28.82
N PHE A 177 -12.20 -22.79 -28.86
CA PHE A 177 -11.67 -21.66 -28.09
C PHE A 177 -11.60 -20.36 -28.89
N THR A 178 -11.94 -19.23 -28.24
CA THR A 178 -11.80 -17.89 -28.80
C THR A 178 -10.95 -17.02 -27.90
N ARG A 179 -10.01 -16.27 -28.47
CA ARG A 179 -9.20 -15.30 -27.74
C ARG A 179 -9.95 -13.98 -27.53
N TRP A 180 -9.93 -13.53 -26.28
CA TRP A 180 -10.36 -12.20 -25.85
C TRP A 180 -9.22 -11.53 -25.10
N THR A 181 -9.05 -10.23 -25.29
CA THR A 181 -8.08 -9.42 -24.57
C THR A 181 -8.82 -8.46 -23.65
N GLN A 182 -8.43 -8.46 -22.37
CA GLN A 182 -8.90 -7.51 -21.39
C GLN A 182 -7.93 -6.33 -21.32
N LYS A 183 -8.45 -5.11 -21.49
CA LYS A 183 -7.70 -3.86 -21.37
C LYS A 183 -8.01 -3.23 -20.01
N VAL A 184 -6.95 -2.99 -19.24
CA VAL A 184 -7.03 -2.37 -17.91
C VAL A 184 -6.32 -1.01 -17.98
N PRO A 185 -7.02 0.10 -17.71
CA PRO A 185 -6.40 1.42 -17.75
C PRO A 185 -5.38 1.57 -16.63
N GLN A 186 -4.29 2.26 -16.93
CA GLN A 186 -3.21 2.59 -16.01
C GLN A 186 -2.86 4.06 -16.14
N PHE A 187 -2.75 4.75 -15.01
CA PHE A 187 -2.46 6.17 -14.95
C PHE A 187 -1.15 6.38 -14.23
N LEU A 188 -0.29 7.23 -14.77
CA LEU A 188 1.09 7.38 -14.36
C LEU A 188 1.42 8.84 -14.07
N ARG A 189 2.08 9.08 -12.94
CA ARG A 189 2.73 10.34 -12.63
C ARG A 189 4.21 10.07 -12.37
N GLU A 190 5.07 10.43 -13.31
CA GLU A 190 6.52 10.28 -13.17
C GLU A 190 7.20 11.53 -12.60
N THR A 191 8.25 11.29 -11.83
CA THR A 191 9.16 12.30 -11.28
C THR A 191 10.58 11.74 -11.29
N GLU A 192 11.58 12.59 -11.02
CA GLU A 192 12.96 12.13 -10.82
C GLU A 192 13.12 11.24 -9.57
N HIS A 193 12.17 11.25 -8.63
CA HIS A 193 12.21 10.49 -7.37
C HIS A 193 11.47 9.15 -7.44
N GLY A 194 10.91 8.80 -8.60
CA GLY A 194 10.04 7.65 -8.78
C GLY A 194 8.73 8.04 -9.45
N TRP A 195 7.79 7.09 -9.48
CA TRP A 195 6.49 7.33 -10.11
C TRP A 195 5.35 6.77 -9.28
N ILE A 196 4.16 7.31 -9.53
CA ILE A 196 2.92 6.82 -8.93
C ILE A 196 2.09 6.21 -10.04
N GLN A 197 1.55 5.02 -9.78
CA GLN A 197 0.68 4.30 -10.69
C GLN A 197 -0.68 4.10 -10.05
N ILE A 198 -1.74 4.43 -10.78
CA ILE A 198 -3.12 4.07 -10.42
C ILE A 198 -3.57 3.00 -11.41
N GLN A 199 -4.01 1.86 -10.89
CA GLN A 199 -4.51 0.75 -11.70
C GLN A 199 -5.91 0.35 -11.22
N LEU A 200 -6.83 0.20 -12.16
CA LEU A 200 -8.14 -0.41 -11.86
C LEU A 200 -8.01 -1.92 -11.75
N LYS A 201 -8.62 -2.50 -10.72
CA LYS A 201 -8.76 -3.95 -10.56
C LYS A 201 -10.20 -4.30 -10.24
N PRO A 202 -10.72 -5.45 -10.72
CA PRO A 202 -12.00 -5.95 -10.25
C PRO A 202 -11.94 -6.16 -8.73
N ARG A 203 -13.01 -5.80 -8.03
CA ARG A 203 -13.12 -6.05 -6.59
C ARG A 203 -13.11 -7.56 -6.34
N GLN A 204 -12.29 -8.02 -5.39
CA GLN A 204 -12.28 -9.45 -5.00
C GLN A 204 -13.60 -9.89 -4.38
N ARG A 205 -14.30 -8.97 -3.70
CA ARG A 205 -15.62 -9.16 -3.12
C ARG A 205 -16.46 -7.92 -3.40
N GLY A 206 -17.68 -8.12 -3.89
CA GLY A 206 -18.58 -7.03 -4.32
C GLY A 206 -18.52 -6.76 -5.83
N VAL A 207 -19.37 -5.84 -6.28
CA VAL A 207 -19.51 -5.46 -7.70
C VAL A 207 -18.68 -4.22 -7.99
N GLY A 208 -18.07 -4.18 -9.18
CA GLY A 208 -17.35 -3.01 -9.69
C GLY A 208 -15.83 -3.13 -9.61
N ASN A 209 -15.17 -2.06 -10.03
CA ASN A 209 -13.72 -1.92 -9.98
C ASN A 209 -13.28 -1.23 -8.69
N GLN A 210 -12.00 -1.35 -8.37
CA GLN A 210 -11.32 -0.61 -7.34
C GLN A 210 -10.04 -0.03 -7.92
N ALA A 211 -9.82 1.25 -7.68
CA ALA A 211 -8.55 1.89 -8.00
C ALA A 211 -7.50 1.56 -6.92
N MET A 212 -6.36 1.02 -7.33
CA MET A 212 -5.21 0.74 -6.46
C MET A 212 -4.10 1.72 -6.78
N VAL A 213 -3.56 2.37 -5.75
CA VAL A 213 -2.41 3.30 -5.88
C VAL A 213 -1.12 2.55 -5.51
N TYR A 214 -0.11 2.68 -6.36
CA TYR A 214 1.22 2.13 -6.17
C TYR A 214 2.25 3.25 -6.25
N VAL A 215 3.17 3.27 -5.30
CA VAL A 215 4.35 4.15 -5.30
C VAL A 215 5.54 3.31 -5.72
N CYS A 216 6.13 3.67 -6.85
CA CYS A 216 7.20 2.93 -7.47
C CYS A 216 8.53 3.65 -7.26
N LEU A 217 9.39 3.04 -6.46
CA LEU A 217 10.62 3.64 -5.95
C LEU A 217 11.84 3.01 -6.64
N PRO A 218 12.66 3.79 -7.38
CA PRO A 218 13.78 3.25 -8.17
C PRO A 218 14.87 2.65 -7.29
N MET A 219 15.36 1.45 -7.64
CA MET A 219 16.44 0.79 -6.89
C MET A 219 17.72 1.63 -6.84
N ALA A 220 17.97 2.47 -7.85
CA ALA A 220 19.10 3.39 -7.88
C ALA A 220 19.08 4.44 -6.74
N GLN A 221 17.91 4.67 -6.14
CA GLN A 221 17.74 5.59 -5.00
C GLN A 221 17.60 4.85 -3.66
N ALA A 222 17.63 3.51 -3.68
CA ALA A 222 17.56 2.71 -2.47
C ALA A 222 18.79 2.93 -1.61
N LEU A 223 18.58 3.12 -0.32
CA LEU A 223 19.63 3.29 0.67
C LEU A 223 19.79 2.03 1.53
N THR A 224 21.00 1.84 2.05
CA THR A 224 21.32 0.92 3.14
C THR A 224 20.92 1.54 4.49
N ALA A 225 20.98 0.74 5.56
CA ALA A 225 20.59 1.20 6.91
C ALA A 225 21.43 2.40 7.41
N ASP A 226 22.70 2.49 7.02
CA ASP A 226 23.59 3.62 7.32
C ASP A 226 23.37 4.82 6.38
N GLY A 227 22.37 4.79 5.50
CA GLY A 227 21.98 5.89 4.63
C GLY A 227 22.84 6.05 3.37
N LYS A 228 23.68 5.07 3.04
CA LYS A 228 24.48 5.07 1.80
C LYS A 228 23.68 4.46 0.64
N PRO A 229 23.99 4.82 -0.62
CA PRO A 229 23.39 4.14 -1.77
C PRO A 229 23.62 2.62 -1.71
N ARG A 230 22.57 1.85 -1.97
CA ARG A 230 22.66 0.40 -2.10
C ARG A 230 23.46 0.05 -3.35
N ALA A 231 24.49 -0.79 -3.20
CA ALA A 231 25.23 -1.30 -4.35
C ALA A 231 24.33 -2.18 -5.25
N PRO A 232 24.50 -2.15 -6.58
CA PRO A 232 23.84 -3.08 -7.48
C PRO A 232 24.20 -4.53 -7.16
N GLY A 233 23.28 -5.44 -7.44
CA GLY A 233 23.46 -6.88 -7.22
C GLY A 233 22.26 -7.55 -6.53
N PRO A 234 22.31 -8.89 -6.39
CA PRO A 234 21.23 -9.65 -5.77
C PRO A 234 20.94 -9.22 -4.34
N ALA A 235 19.70 -9.41 -3.92
CA ALA A 235 19.30 -9.17 -2.55
C ALA A 235 19.79 -10.27 -1.60
N ARG A 236 20.17 -9.88 -0.39
CA ARG A 236 20.46 -10.81 0.71
C ARG A 236 19.15 -11.29 1.33
N THR A 237 19.16 -12.46 1.96
CA THR A 237 18.01 -12.98 2.70
C THR A 237 17.49 -11.95 3.72
N LYS A 238 16.19 -11.67 3.68
CA LYS A 238 15.50 -10.71 4.57
C LYS A 238 16.02 -9.28 4.46
N GLU A 239 16.70 -8.94 3.36
CA GLU A 239 17.19 -7.58 3.12
C GLU A 239 16.03 -6.58 3.09
N THR A 240 16.29 -5.41 3.69
CA THR A 240 15.42 -4.24 3.65
C THR A 240 16.21 -3.06 3.12
N VAL A 241 15.53 -2.16 2.42
CA VAL A 241 16.11 -0.92 1.89
C VAL A 241 15.37 0.28 2.43
N PHE A 242 15.99 1.46 2.29
CA PHE A 242 15.47 2.70 2.83
C PHE A 242 15.29 3.76 1.75
N TYR A 243 14.27 4.59 1.88
CA TYR A 243 14.04 5.77 1.07
C TYR A 243 13.74 6.96 1.97
N ASP A 244 14.29 8.13 1.62
CA ASP A 244 14.11 9.36 2.40
C ASP A 244 13.18 10.33 1.68
N PHE A 245 12.09 10.71 2.34
CA PHE A 245 11.27 11.86 1.93
C PHE A 245 11.79 13.11 2.63
N ASN A 246 12.23 14.12 1.88
CA ASN A 246 12.79 15.36 2.37
C ASN A 246 12.30 16.54 1.52
N ARG A 247 12.81 17.75 1.76
CA ARG A 247 12.37 18.95 1.02
C ARG A 247 12.55 18.84 -0.50
N ALA A 248 13.57 18.14 -0.98
CA ALA A 248 13.82 18.00 -2.42
C ALA A 248 12.71 17.21 -3.12
N ASN A 249 12.11 16.23 -2.44
CA ASN A 249 11.07 15.37 -3.01
C ASN A 249 9.68 15.57 -2.35
N ALA A 250 9.47 16.67 -1.64
CA ALA A 250 8.19 17.00 -1.01
C ALA A 250 7.04 17.02 -2.04
N GLY A 251 7.30 17.48 -3.26
CA GLY A 251 6.33 17.47 -4.35
C GLY A 251 5.85 16.06 -4.72
N PHE A 252 6.73 15.06 -4.65
CA PHE A 252 6.38 13.67 -4.90
C PHE A 252 5.44 13.13 -3.82
N LEU A 253 5.66 13.48 -2.55
CA LEU A 253 4.75 13.13 -1.45
C LEU A 253 3.34 13.71 -1.66
N LEU A 254 3.24 14.95 -2.12
CA LEU A 254 1.95 15.58 -2.45
C LEU A 254 1.31 14.98 -3.70
N ASP A 255 2.10 14.52 -4.68
CA ASP A 255 1.59 13.76 -5.82
C ASP A 255 0.93 12.44 -5.37
N ILE A 256 1.44 11.77 -4.33
CA ILE A 256 0.81 10.55 -3.78
C ILE A 256 -0.58 10.88 -3.21
N VAL A 257 -0.72 12.00 -2.50
CA VAL A 257 -2.02 12.48 -1.98
C VAL A 257 -3.00 12.73 -3.13
N ARG A 258 -2.55 13.41 -4.18
CA ARG A 258 -3.35 13.65 -5.38
C ARG A 258 -3.78 12.35 -6.07
N ALA A 259 -2.88 11.36 -6.12
CA ALA A 259 -3.18 10.08 -6.73
C ALA A 259 -4.32 9.35 -6.01
N PHE A 260 -4.33 9.34 -4.66
CA PHE A 260 -5.48 8.82 -3.91
C PHE A 260 -6.74 9.63 -4.18
N ALA A 261 -6.67 10.96 -4.16
CA ALA A 261 -7.85 11.78 -4.40
C ALA A 261 -8.42 11.66 -5.82
N LEU A 262 -7.60 11.29 -6.80
CA LEU A 262 -8.01 10.98 -8.17
C LEU A 262 -8.48 9.53 -8.32
N ALA A 263 -8.05 8.60 -7.46
CA ALA A 263 -8.34 7.19 -7.58
C ALA A 263 -9.85 6.88 -7.52
N SER A 264 -10.58 7.45 -6.55
CA SER A 264 -12.04 7.32 -6.43
C SER A 264 -12.66 8.43 -5.58
N LYS A 265 -13.98 8.60 -5.62
CA LYS A 265 -14.69 9.58 -4.77
C LYS A 265 -14.46 9.29 -3.28
N GLN A 266 -14.52 8.03 -2.88
CA GLN A 266 -14.25 7.64 -1.48
C GLN A 266 -12.83 7.97 -1.05
N HIS A 267 -11.82 7.69 -1.89
CA HIS A 267 -10.44 8.04 -1.57
C HIS A 267 -10.24 9.56 -1.46
N ASN A 268 -10.91 10.34 -2.30
CA ASN A 268 -10.91 11.81 -2.21
C ASN A 268 -11.48 12.31 -0.88
N GLU A 269 -12.67 11.84 -0.49
CA GLU A 269 -13.30 12.18 0.79
C GLU A 269 -12.41 11.81 1.98
N ASP A 270 -11.83 10.61 1.97
CA ASP A 270 -10.94 10.14 3.04
C ASP A 270 -9.68 11.02 3.13
N MET A 271 -9.07 11.37 1.99
CA MET A 271 -7.92 12.28 1.95
C MET A 271 -8.29 13.67 2.49
N GLY A 272 -9.47 14.20 2.13
CA GLY A 272 -9.97 15.47 2.67
C GLY A 272 -10.10 15.44 4.19
N GLN A 273 -10.65 14.35 4.75
CA GLN A 273 -10.75 14.15 6.20
C GLN A 273 -9.38 14.06 6.87
N ILE A 274 -8.45 13.28 6.31
CA ILE A 274 -7.09 13.12 6.83
C ILE A 274 -6.35 14.46 6.83
N LEU A 275 -6.34 15.18 5.71
CA LEU A 275 -5.71 16.50 5.64
C LEU A 275 -6.33 17.48 6.65
N GLY A 276 -7.66 17.47 6.79
CA GLY A 276 -8.36 18.27 7.80
C GLY A 276 -7.93 17.96 9.23
N LYS A 277 -7.78 16.68 9.58
CA LYS A 277 -7.30 16.25 10.91
C LYS A 277 -5.84 16.60 11.16
N ILE A 278 -4.98 16.47 10.16
CA ILE A 278 -3.57 16.89 10.26
C ILE A 278 -3.50 18.40 10.51
N LEU A 279 -4.27 19.19 9.78
CA LEU A 279 -4.30 20.65 9.95
C LEU A 279 -4.85 21.07 11.32
N ALA A 280 -5.86 20.36 11.85
CA ALA A 280 -6.43 20.63 13.17
C ALA A 280 -5.51 20.24 14.34
N THR A 281 -4.59 19.29 14.12
CA THR A 281 -3.64 18.79 15.14
C THR A 281 -2.24 19.40 15.00
N ALA A 282 -2.01 20.22 13.97
CA ALA A 282 -0.75 20.91 13.79
C ALA A 282 -0.52 21.90 14.95
N PRO A 283 0.68 21.92 15.56
CA PRO A 283 0.98 22.88 16.61
C PRO A 283 0.80 24.31 16.07
N ALA A 284 0.12 25.17 16.82
CA ALA A 284 0.04 26.59 16.51
C ALA A 284 1.47 27.14 16.33
N ARG A 285 1.74 27.81 15.21
CA ARG A 285 3.03 28.48 15.00
C ARG A 285 3.28 29.40 16.20
N LYS A 286 4.33 29.14 16.98
CA LYS A 286 4.87 30.19 17.84
C LYS A 286 5.35 31.32 16.91
N PRO A 287 4.94 32.57 17.17
CA PRO A 287 5.31 33.72 16.37
C PRO A 287 6.84 33.90 16.32
#